data_AF-A0A819M1Y3-F1
#
_entry.id   AF-A0A819M1Y3-F1
#
_cell.length_a   1.000
_cell.length_b   1.000
_cell.length_c   1.000
_cell.angle_alpha   90.00
_cell.angle_beta   90.00
_cell.angle_gamma   90.00
#
_symmetry.space_group_name_H-M   'P 1'
#
loop_
_entity.id
_entity.type
_entity.pdbx_description
1 polymer ?
#
loop_
_entity_poly.entity_id
_entity_poly.type
_entity_poly.pdbx_seq_one_letter_code
_entity_poly.pdbx_strand_id
1 'polypeptide(L)'
;MVMECVCCDSRIESKNRRPFCGIALRSFVSARRNLFLPESGFICNACRMCYYKWRNNSEFIDALDHIEKESGESIVKKDDKTDDENMELINETLSNDSIHKNTVTLPLNVTISSHQQCSVCREALKSTYCTISEKDRDLLFIKNNIFIPKGSRCCRDHIVNERLCTGALNEIRPFKVTRTAFAATDVITGFTKFRDHYSSARYCDFEPPFTMSDIDCYNLTGISKSNFDDLSGLLANSDMKNSSNRSIRNATGLFLTKIRLGLSNKVLTTIFQFSNAKAVSRTLASVRQAMLSNFVPCYLGFNHISREDVIYNHSSPLATRLYLKNQIQLYL
;
A
#
# COMPACT_ATOMS: atom_id res chain seq x y z
N MET A 1 0.52 -7.10 50.94
CA MET A 1 0.80 -6.87 49.51
C MET A 1 -0.23 -5.87 48.98
N VAL A 2 0.21 -4.66 48.65
CA VAL A 2 -0.66 -3.62 48.07
C VAL A 2 -0.85 -3.99 46.61
N MET A 3 -2.10 -4.20 46.20
CA MET A 3 -2.44 -4.53 44.80
C MET A 3 -3.08 -3.31 44.16
N GLU A 4 -2.70 -3.02 42.93
CA GLU A 4 -3.12 -1.84 42.18
C GLU A 4 -4.20 -2.19 41.15
N CYS A 5 -5.04 -1.21 40.83
CA CYS A 5 -6.08 -1.34 39.82
C CYS A 5 -5.47 -1.38 38.42
N VAL A 6 -5.73 -2.44 37.67
CA VAL A 6 -5.23 -2.59 36.28
C VAL A 6 -5.70 -1.44 35.36
N CYS A 7 -6.80 -0.78 35.70
CA CYS A 7 -7.41 0.28 34.89
C CYS A 7 -7.00 1.71 35.29
N CYS A 8 -6.59 1.96 36.53
CA CYS A 8 -6.25 3.32 37.01
C CYS A 8 -5.03 3.42 37.93
N ASP A 9 -4.30 2.32 38.17
CA ASP A 9 -3.14 2.16 39.08
C ASP A 9 -3.40 2.61 40.53
N SER A 10 -4.62 2.96 40.88
CA SER A 10 -4.97 3.31 42.24
C SER A 10 -4.86 2.07 43.13
N ARG A 11 -4.26 2.24 44.31
CA ARG A 11 -4.17 1.19 45.32
C ARG A 11 -5.56 0.71 45.72
N ILE A 12 -5.78 -0.60 45.69
CA ILE A 12 -7.08 -1.20 46.04
C ILE A 12 -7.02 -1.83 47.42
N GLU A 13 -7.84 -1.30 48.33
CA GLU A 13 -8.13 -1.92 49.61
C GLU A 13 -8.78 -3.29 49.42
N SER A 14 -8.42 -4.27 50.26
CA SER A 14 -8.82 -5.68 50.10
C SER A 14 -10.33 -5.89 49.89
N LYS A 15 -11.18 -5.04 50.46
CA LYS A 15 -12.65 -5.11 50.36
C LYS A 15 -13.20 -4.67 48.99
N ASN A 16 -12.45 -3.88 48.23
CA ASN A 16 -12.87 -3.29 46.96
C ASN A 16 -12.22 -3.95 45.74
N ARG A 17 -11.51 -5.06 45.95
CA ARG A 17 -10.86 -5.85 44.89
C ARG A 17 -11.88 -6.67 44.15
N ARG A 18 -12.08 -6.38 42.86
CA ARG A 18 -12.89 -7.22 41.98
C ARG A 18 -11.98 -7.86 40.93
N PRO A 19 -12.04 -9.19 40.76
CA PRO A 19 -11.18 -9.87 39.81
C PRO A 19 -11.48 -9.38 38.39
N PHE A 20 -10.42 -9.24 37.62
CA PHE A 20 -10.48 -8.93 36.21
C PHE A 20 -10.63 -10.24 35.43
N CYS A 21 -11.85 -10.53 34.98
CA CYS A 21 -12.16 -11.62 34.06
C CYS A 21 -13.17 -11.12 33.00
N GLY A 22 -13.10 -11.65 31.79
CA GLY A 22 -13.97 -11.24 30.68
C GLY A 22 -13.23 -10.60 29.49
N ILE A 23 -13.51 -11.06 28.27
CA ILE A 23 -13.03 -10.52 26.98
C ILE A 23 -13.54 -9.09 26.80
N ALA A 24 -14.80 -8.82 27.16
CA ALA A 24 -15.39 -7.49 27.11
C ALA A 24 -14.70 -6.52 28.09
N LEU A 25 -14.39 -6.99 29.30
CA LEU A 25 -13.67 -6.20 30.30
C LEU A 25 -12.21 -5.97 29.89
N ARG A 26 -11.54 -6.96 29.28
CA ARG A 26 -10.21 -6.79 28.69
C ARG A 26 -10.19 -5.74 27.58
N SER A 27 -11.19 -5.78 26.71
CA SER A 27 -11.36 -4.81 25.62
C SER A 27 -11.59 -3.39 26.15
N PHE A 28 -12.37 -3.25 27.22
CA PHE A 28 -12.57 -1.97 27.89
C PHE A 28 -11.27 -1.40 28.47
N VAL A 29 -10.50 -2.23 29.19
CA VAL A 29 -9.25 -1.76 29.81
C VAL A 29 -8.17 -1.49 28.77
N SER A 30 -8.10 -2.28 27.69
CA SER A 30 -7.13 -2.06 26.61
C SER A 30 -7.42 -0.76 25.87
N ALA A 31 -8.69 -0.46 25.59
CA ALA A 31 -9.13 0.80 24.99
C ALA A 31 -8.75 2.01 25.85
N ARG A 32 -8.73 1.87 27.17
CA ARG A 32 -8.43 2.96 28.10
C ARG A 32 -6.93 3.18 28.33
N ARG A 33 -6.10 2.14 28.15
CA ARG A 33 -4.67 2.19 28.52
C ARG A 33 -3.66 1.98 27.41
N ASN A 34 -4.05 1.55 26.21
CA ASN A 34 -3.11 1.29 25.10
C ASN A 34 -1.86 0.49 25.54
N LEU A 35 -2.02 -0.47 26.46
CA LEU A 35 -0.93 -1.25 27.05
C LEU A 35 -1.31 -2.75 27.09
N PHE A 36 -0.28 -3.60 27.09
CA PHE A 36 -0.41 -5.05 27.23
C PHE A 36 -0.95 -5.38 28.63
N LEU A 37 -2.12 -6.02 28.69
CA LEU A 37 -2.79 -6.30 29.96
C LEU A 37 -2.24 -7.59 30.58
N PRO A 38 -2.04 -7.61 31.91
CA PRO A 38 -1.67 -8.85 32.60
C PRO A 38 -2.79 -9.90 32.47
N GLU A 39 -2.42 -11.19 32.45
CA GLU A 39 -3.37 -12.31 32.29
C GLU A 39 -4.42 -12.34 33.42
N SER A 40 -4.03 -11.90 34.62
CA SER A 40 -4.89 -11.77 35.79
C SER A 40 -4.60 -10.46 36.55
N GLY A 41 -5.60 -9.92 37.24
CA GLY A 41 -5.46 -8.69 38.02
C GLY A 41 -6.77 -8.27 38.68
N PHE A 42 -6.78 -7.07 39.27
CA PHE A 42 -7.96 -6.53 39.95
C PHE A 42 -8.33 -5.15 39.43
N ILE A 43 -9.62 -4.85 39.41
CA ILE A 43 -10.16 -3.51 39.14
C ILE A 43 -10.80 -2.92 40.38
N CYS A 44 -10.71 -1.60 40.53
CA CYS A 44 -11.42 -0.86 41.58
C CYS A 44 -12.90 -0.68 41.20
N ASN A 45 -13.74 -0.40 42.19
CA ASN A 45 -15.18 -0.24 41.98
C ASN A 45 -15.53 0.92 41.03
N ALA A 46 -14.78 2.03 41.09
CA ALA A 46 -14.97 3.17 40.19
C ALA A 46 -14.72 2.80 38.71
N CYS A 47 -13.65 2.05 38.43
CA CYS A 47 -13.36 1.57 37.07
C CYS A 47 -14.38 0.53 36.59
N ARG A 48 -14.91 -0.27 37.50
CA ARG A 48 -15.99 -1.23 37.21
C ARG A 48 -17.29 -0.51 36.82
N MET A 49 -17.65 0.57 37.51
CA MET A 49 -18.81 1.38 37.13
C MET A 49 -18.62 2.06 35.78
N CYS A 50 -17.40 2.50 35.45
CA CYS A 50 -17.08 3.00 34.11
C CYS A 50 -17.25 1.91 33.04
N TYR A 51 -16.85 0.67 33.34
CA TYR A 51 -17.07 -0.47 32.44
C TYR A 51 -18.55 -0.72 32.19
N TYR A 52 -19.39 -0.74 33.23
CA TYR A 52 -20.83 -0.98 33.04
C TYR A 52 -21.51 0.12 32.22
N LYS A 53 -21.13 1.38 32.44
CA LYS A 53 -21.61 2.51 31.61
C LYS A 53 -21.16 2.40 30.16
N TRP A 54 -19.89 2.04 29.94
CA TRP A 54 -19.38 1.80 28.59
C TRP A 54 -20.07 0.61 27.92
N ARG A 55 -20.37 -0.44 28.70
CA ARG A 55 -21.01 -1.66 28.21
C ARG A 55 -22.44 -1.41 27.73
N ASN A 56 -23.22 -0.67 28.50
CA ASN A 56 -24.62 -0.40 28.16
C ASN A 56 -24.79 0.55 26.97
N ASN A 57 -23.73 1.28 26.57
CA ASN A 57 -23.75 2.19 25.42
C ASN A 57 -23.14 1.59 24.14
N SER A 58 -22.78 0.31 24.13
CA SER A 58 -22.07 -0.33 23.02
C SER A 58 -22.84 -1.55 22.50
N GLU A 59 -23.56 -1.37 21.40
CA GLU A 59 -24.30 -2.44 20.68
C GLU A 59 -23.40 -3.62 20.22
N PHE A 60 -22.08 -3.45 20.27
CA PHE A 60 -21.08 -4.42 19.82
C PHE A 60 -20.74 -5.51 20.86
N ILE A 61 -21.15 -5.35 22.12
CA ILE A 61 -20.67 -6.22 23.23
C ILE A 61 -21.50 -7.49 23.41
N ASP A 62 -22.77 -7.48 23.01
CA ASP A 62 -23.62 -8.68 23.09
C ASP A 62 -23.06 -9.83 22.21
N ALA A 63 -22.43 -9.49 21.08
CA ALA A 63 -21.74 -10.45 20.22
C ALA A 63 -20.46 -11.04 20.84
N LEU A 64 -19.75 -10.30 21.71
CA LEU A 64 -18.54 -10.77 22.40
C LEU A 64 -18.86 -11.72 23.56
N ASP A 65 -19.99 -11.49 24.25
CA ASP A 65 -20.50 -12.36 25.31
C ASP A 65 -20.95 -13.74 24.76
N HIS A 66 -21.44 -13.79 23.51
CA HIS A 66 -21.75 -15.05 22.84
C HIS A 66 -20.50 -15.89 22.55
N ILE A 67 -19.41 -15.25 22.12
CA ILE A 67 -18.10 -15.91 21.90
C ILE A 67 -17.54 -16.46 23.22
N GLU A 68 -17.73 -15.74 24.32
CA GLU A 68 -17.24 -16.16 25.64
C GLU A 68 -18.02 -17.38 26.19
N LYS A 69 -19.33 -17.45 25.93
CA LYS A 69 -20.19 -18.60 26.30
C LYS A 69 -19.91 -19.87 25.51
N GLU A 70 -19.45 -19.78 24.26
CA GLU A 70 -19.06 -20.95 23.46
C GLU A 70 -17.72 -21.56 23.90
N SER A 71 -16.92 -20.83 24.68
CA SER A 71 -15.58 -21.23 25.10
C SER A 71 -15.46 -21.76 26.54
N GLY A 72 -16.57 -21.85 27.31
CA GLY A 72 -16.52 -22.23 28.72
C GLY A 72 -17.71 -23.08 29.19
N GLU A 73 -17.60 -24.39 29.10
CA GLU A 73 -18.43 -25.31 29.89
C GLU A 73 -17.99 -25.32 31.37
N SER A 74 -18.98 -25.11 32.24
CA SER A 74 -19.10 -25.55 33.66
C SER A 74 -18.28 -24.83 34.75
N ILE A 75 -18.97 -24.13 35.66
CA ILE A 75 -19.19 -24.49 37.10
C ILE A 75 -19.91 -23.33 37.87
N VAL A 76 -21.16 -23.61 38.27
CA VAL A 76 -21.89 -23.26 39.53
C VAL A 76 -22.43 -21.82 39.82
N LYS A 77 -23.78 -21.71 39.67
CA LYS A 77 -24.89 -21.25 40.60
C LYS A 77 -24.56 -20.19 41.70
N LYS A 78 -25.40 -19.24 42.14
CA LYS A 78 -26.85 -18.98 42.08
C LYS A 78 -27.16 -17.61 42.76
N ASP A 79 -28.43 -17.17 42.67
CA ASP A 79 -29.24 -16.32 43.59
C ASP A 79 -29.57 -14.86 43.21
N ASP A 80 -30.72 -14.73 42.51
CA ASP A 80 -32.02 -14.13 42.91
C ASP A 80 -32.16 -12.76 43.62
N LYS A 81 -33.19 -12.02 43.12
CA LYS A 81 -34.04 -10.97 43.75
C LYS A 81 -33.44 -9.55 43.83
N THR A 82 -34.13 -8.42 43.64
CA THR A 82 -35.55 -8.02 43.50
C THR A 82 -35.61 -6.51 43.19
N ASP A 83 -36.74 -6.06 42.64
CA ASP A 83 -37.49 -4.79 42.83
C ASP A 83 -36.94 -3.43 42.34
N ASP A 84 -37.73 -2.86 41.42
CA ASP A 84 -38.40 -1.55 41.44
C ASP A 84 -37.67 -0.20 41.52
N GLU A 85 -38.19 0.70 40.66
CA GLU A 85 -38.35 2.15 40.85
C GLU A 85 -37.10 3.01 41.09
N ASN A 86 -36.68 3.76 40.06
CA ASN A 86 -36.91 5.21 40.07
C ASN A 86 -36.49 5.89 38.76
N MET A 87 -37.49 6.61 38.24
CA MET A 87 -37.39 7.71 37.29
C MET A 87 -36.78 8.94 37.98
N GLU A 88 -36.08 9.74 37.18
CA GLU A 88 -35.73 11.15 37.40
C GLU A 88 -34.57 11.53 38.34
N LEU A 89 -33.99 12.70 38.02
CA LEU A 89 -32.79 13.35 38.51
C LEU A 89 -31.48 12.68 38.01
N ILE A 90 -30.77 13.21 37.01
CA ILE A 90 -30.20 14.58 36.96
C ILE A 90 -30.00 14.97 35.48
N ASN A 91 -30.92 15.79 34.95
CA ASN A 91 -30.58 16.80 33.97
C ASN A 91 -30.04 17.99 34.78
N GLU A 92 -28.71 18.14 34.86
CA GLU A 92 -27.99 19.40 35.17
C GLU A 92 -26.55 19.10 35.60
N THR A 93 -25.68 18.75 34.63
CA THR A 93 -24.26 19.19 34.57
C THR A 93 -23.62 18.70 33.28
N LEU A 94 -24.10 19.20 32.15
CA LEU A 94 -23.31 19.24 30.92
C LEU A 94 -22.84 20.68 30.75
N SER A 95 -21.75 21.00 31.44
CA SER A 95 -20.97 22.19 31.17
C SER A 95 -19.50 21.81 31.30
N ASN A 96 -18.86 21.73 30.13
CA ASN A 96 -17.43 21.84 29.86
C ASN A 96 -16.48 20.90 30.61
N ASP A 97 -15.97 19.87 29.91
CA ASP A 97 -14.57 19.91 29.46
C ASP A 97 -14.17 18.69 28.61
N SER A 98 -13.42 18.97 27.54
CA SER A 98 -12.56 18.05 26.77
C SER A 98 -13.22 16.92 25.95
N ILE A 99 -13.62 17.25 24.72
CA ILE A 99 -13.65 16.26 23.63
C ILE A 99 -12.20 15.79 23.44
N HIS A 100 -11.86 14.61 23.98
CA HIS A 100 -10.62 13.91 23.64
C HIS A 100 -10.63 13.67 22.13
N LYS A 101 -9.94 14.52 21.36
CA LYS A 101 -9.58 14.21 19.98
C LYS A 101 -8.72 12.94 20.06
N ASN A 102 -9.25 11.83 19.56
CA ASN A 102 -8.60 10.52 19.55
C ASN A 102 -7.38 10.58 18.61
N THR A 103 -6.25 11.09 19.12
CA THR A 103 -5.02 11.30 18.36
C THR A 103 -3.91 10.39 18.86
N VAL A 104 -3.18 9.80 17.92
CA VAL A 104 -2.02 8.94 18.16
C VAL A 104 -0.77 9.65 17.69
N THR A 105 0.26 9.68 18.52
CA THR A 105 1.54 10.33 18.19
C THR A 105 2.54 9.28 17.74
N LEU A 106 3.03 9.38 16.49
CA LEU A 106 3.97 8.44 15.90
C LEU A 106 5.31 9.12 15.57
N PRO A 107 6.46 8.47 15.84
CA PRO A 107 7.78 8.99 15.48
C PRO A 107 8.08 8.67 14.00
N LEU A 108 7.55 9.48 13.09
CA LEU A 108 7.78 9.32 11.66
C LEU A 108 8.77 10.37 11.14
N ASN A 109 9.50 9.99 10.09
CA ASN A 109 10.25 10.89 9.24
C ASN A 109 9.26 11.70 8.41
N VAL A 110 9.13 13.01 8.65
CA VAL A 110 8.14 13.83 7.95
C VAL A 110 8.82 14.90 7.09
N THR A 111 8.21 15.19 5.94
CA THR A 111 8.61 16.32 5.09
C THR A 111 8.01 17.64 5.57
N ILE A 112 8.48 18.75 5.03
CA ILE A 112 7.88 20.06 5.33
C ILE A 112 6.48 20.11 4.72
N SER A 113 5.49 20.47 5.54
CA SER A 113 4.14 20.83 5.11
C SER A 113 4.00 22.35 5.08
N SER A 114 4.55 22.98 4.05
CA SER A 114 4.45 24.43 3.83
C SER A 114 3.74 24.73 2.52
N HIS A 115 2.95 25.79 2.50
CA HIS A 115 2.37 26.31 1.27
C HIS A 115 3.36 27.12 0.42
N GLN A 116 4.50 27.49 0.99
CA GLN A 116 5.50 28.37 0.38
C GLN A 116 6.78 27.65 -0.07
N GLN A 117 7.01 26.40 0.35
CA GLN A 117 8.24 25.65 0.07
C GLN A 117 7.93 24.29 -0.52
N CYS A 118 8.81 23.81 -1.40
CA CYS A 118 8.71 22.48 -1.99
C CYS A 118 9.05 21.39 -0.98
N SER A 119 8.22 20.35 -0.87
CA SER A 119 8.47 19.20 0.02
C SER A 119 9.65 18.30 -0.42
N VAL A 120 10.18 18.47 -1.64
CA VAL A 120 11.31 17.72 -2.21
C VAL A 120 12.61 18.52 -2.06
N CYS A 121 12.78 19.60 -2.84
CA CYS A 121 14.01 20.40 -2.86
C CYS A 121 14.09 21.51 -1.79
N ARG A 122 12.98 21.80 -1.08
CA ARG A 122 12.88 22.87 -0.05
C ARG A 122 13.05 24.30 -0.57
N GLU A 123 13.16 24.48 -1.88
CA GLU A 123 13.14 25.81 -2.49
C GLU A 123 11.76 26.47 -2.38
N ALA A 124 11.74 27.80 -2.44
CA ALA A 124 10.50 28.56 -2.45
C ALA A 124 9.67 28.21 -3.69
N LEU A 125 8.38 27.91 -3.48
CA LEU A 125 7.47 27.60 -4.56
C LEU A 125 7.22 28.86 -5.40
N LYS A 126 7.45 28.74 -6.70
CA LYS A 126 7.03 29.72 -7.70
C LYS A 126 5.49 29.64 -7.84
N SER A 127 4.89 30.61 -8.56
CA SER A 127 3.44 30.65 -8.82
C SER A 127 2.88 29.35 -9.41
N THR A 128 3.71 28.58 -10.10
CA THR A 128 3.40 27.25 -10.63
C THR A 128 3.88 26.14 -9.71
N TYR A 129 2.98 25.61 -8.87
CA TYR A 129 3.23 24.45 -8.00
C TYR A 129 2.34 23.27 -8.36
N CYS A 130 2.72 22.07 -7.92
CA CYS A 130 1.93 20.85 -8.03
C CYS A 130 1.67 20.26 -6.63
N THR A 131 0.56 19.57 -6.45
CA THR A 131 0.29 18.81 -5.22
C THR A 131 0.76 17.37 -5.41
N ILE A 132 1.50 16.83 -4.45
CA ILE A 132 2.00 15.45 -4.52
C ILE A 132 0.80 14.48 -4.44
N SER A 133 0.70 13.58 -5.41
CA SER A 133 -0.40 12.62 -5.51
C SER A 133 -0.42 11.65 -4.32
N GLU A 134 -1.59 11.12 -3.97
CA GLU A 134 -1.70 10.14 -2.88
C GLU A 134 -0.83 8.90 -3.12
N LYS A 135 -0.80 8.39 -4.35
CA LYS A 135 0.02 7.24 -4.75
C LYS A 135 1.51 7.48 -4.52
N ASP A 136 2.00 8.69 -4.82
CA ASP A 136 3.41 9.03 -4.63
C ASP A 136 3.76 9.20 -3.15
N ARG A 137 2.82 9.71 -2.33
CA ARG A 137 3.01 9.80 -0.87
C ARG A 137 3.12 8.41 -0.24
N ASP A 138 2.25 7.48 -0.65
CA ASP A 138 2.26 6.09 -0.16
C ASP A 138 3.55 5.37 -0.59
N LEU A 139 3.97 5.54 -1.85
CA LEU A 139 5.20 4.94 -2.37
C LEU A 139 6.46 5.45 -1.65
N LEU A 140 6.54 6.74 -1.35
CA LEU A 140 7.65 7.32 -0.59
C LEU A 140 7.69 6.86 0.86
N PHE A 141 6.52 6.65 1.47
CA PHE A 141 6.47 6.07 2.81
C PHE A 141 6.94 4.62 2.81
N ILE A 142 6.52 3.80 1.84
CA ILE A 142 6.95 2.40 1.71
C ILE A 142 8.44 2.26 1.43
N LYS A 143 8.97 3.05 0.49
CA LYS A 143 10.35 2.89 0.01
C LYS A 143 11.39 3.63 0.82
N ASN A 144 11.10 4.89 1.16
CA ASN A 144 12.07 5.79 1.76
C ASN A 144 11.82 5.96 3.26
N ASN A 145 10.75 5.35 3.80
CA ASN A 145 10.30 5.56 5.17
C ASN A 145 10.13 7.06 5.47
N ILE A 146 9.52 7.81 4.54
CA ILE A 146 9.24 9.24 4.65
C ILE A 146 7.74 9.48 4.49
N PHE A 147 7.11 10.01 5.52
CA PHE A 147 5.72 10.42 5.50
C PHE A 147 5.57 11.83 4.91
N ILE A 148 4.65 11.97 3.95
CA ILE A 148 4.29 13.25 3.34
C ILE A 148 2.87 13.60 3.76
N PRO A 149 2.67 14.76 4.43
CA PRO A 149 1.33 15.22 4.80
C PRO A 149 0.42 15.43 3.58
N LYS A 150 -0.88 15.21 3.77
CA LYS A 150 -1.90 15.49 2.74
C LYS A 150 -1.81 16.97 2.32
N GLY A 151 -1.85 17.24 1.02
CA GLY A 151 -1.77 18.61 0.48
C GLY A 151 -0.34 19.16 0.33
N SER A 152 0.69 18.37 0.61
CA SER A 152 2.09 18.75 0.38
C SER A 152 2.34 19.10 -1.09
N ARG A 153 3.12 20.17 -1.31
CA ARG A 153 3.35 20.77 -2.63
C ARG A 153 4.78 20.54 -3.10
N CYS A 154 4.97 20.40 -4.40
CA CYS A 154 6.28 20.31 -5.04
C CYS A 154 6.41 21.21 -6.27
N CYS A 155 7.67 21.50 -6.64
CA CYS A 155 8.01 22.19 -7.88
C CYS A 155 7.63 21.32 -9.10
N ARG A 156 7.33 21.97 -10.23
CA ARG A 156 7.01 21.26 -11.48
C ARG A 156 8.16 20.40 -11.99
N ASP A 157 9.41 20.79 -11.71
CA ASP A 157 10.61 20.07 -12.16
C ASP A 157 10.71 18.65 -11.55
N HIS A 158 10.00 18.40 -10.44
CA HIS A 158 9.95 17.09 -9.80
C HIS A 158 8.79 16.21 -10.27
N ILE A 159 7.89 16.73 -11.12
CA ILE A 159 6.75 15.97 -11.63
C ILE A 159 6.90 15.75 -13.14
N VAL A 160 6.84 14.48 -13.54
CA VAL A 160 6.77 14.06 -14.94
C VAL A 160 5.55 13.16 -15.08
N ASN A 161 4.65 13.46 -16.02
CA ASN A 161 3.41 12.71 -16.24
C ASN A 161 2.56 12.54 -14.97
N GLU A 162 2.33 13.63 -14.23
CA GLU A 162 1.54 13.67 -12.99
C GLU A 162 2.11 12.83 -11.82
N ARG A 163 3.33 12.33 -11.94
CA ARG A 163 4.02 11.55 -10.90
C ARG A 163 5.38 12.13 -10.56
N LEU A 164 5.86 11.83 -9.35
CA LEU A 164 7.22 12.19 -8.96
C LEU A 164 8.25 11.47 -9.84
N CYS A 165 9.20 12.23 -10.36
CA CYS A 165 10.31 11.66 -11.12
C CYS A 165 11.28 10.88 -10.21
N THR A 166 12.07 9.98 -10.78
CA THR A 166 13.04 9.16 -10.04
C THR A 166 14.08 10.00 -9.29
N GLY A 167 14.51 11.12 -9.88
CA GLY A 167 15.39 12.10 -9.22
C GLY A 167 14.77 12.64 -7.94
N ALA A 168 13.50 13.07 -7.99
CA ALA A 168 12.77 13.58 -6.84
C ALA A 168 12.60 12.54 -5.72
N LEU A 169 12.38 11.27 -6.07
CA LEU A 169 12.28 10.16 -5.10
C LEU A 169 13.59 9.93 -4.34
N ASN A 170 14.74 10.22 -4.97
CA ASN A 170 16.07 10.06 -4.36
C ASN A 170 16.52 11.32 -3.62
N GLU A 171 16.12 12.50 -4.09
CA GLU A 171 16.48 13.79 -3.49
C GLU A 171 15.70 14.12 -2.21
N ILE A 172 14.49 13.58 -2.07
CA ILE A 172 13.63 13.89 -0.93
C ILE A 172 14.27 13.44 0.38
N ARG A 173 14.35 14.37 1.33
CA ARG A 173 14.93 14.13 2.66
C ARG A 173 13.95 14.52 3.77
N PRO A 174 13.89 13.75 4.86
CA PRO A 174 13.09 14.13 6.01
C PRO A 174 13.56 15.47 6.57
N PHE A 175 12.61 16.31 6.95
CA PHE A 175 12.91 17.58 7.61
C PHE A 175 13.28 17.35 9.07
N LYS A 176 12.50 16.51 9.76
CA LYS A 176 12.70 16.17 11.16
C LYS A 176 12.04 14.83 11.47
N VAL A 177 12.68 14.01 12.32
CA VAL A 177 12.00 12.90 13.02
C VAL A 177 11.08 13.56 14.03
N THR A 178 9.79 13.63 13.70
CA THR A 178 8.84 14.39 14.50
C THR A 178 7.81 13.43 15.05
N ARG A 179 7.56 13.54 16.36
CA ARG A 179 6.39 12.94 17.00
C ARG A 179 5.15 13.64 16.45
N THR A 180 4.62 13.12 15.35
CA THR A 180 3.52 13.71 14.60
C THR A 180 2.22 13.13 15.13
N ALA A 181 1.27 13.99 15.48
CA ALA A 181 -0.05 13.58 15.93
C ALA A 181 -0.93 13.28 14.72
N PHE A 182 -1.50 12.08 14.69
CA PHE A 182 -2.44 11.60 13.68
C PHE A 182 -3.79 11.37 14.32
N ALA A 183 -4.88 11.56 13.58
CA ALA A 183 -6.16 11.03 14.01
C ALA A 183 -6.10 9.49 14.02
N ALA A 184 -6.67 8.84 15.03
CA ALA A 184 -6.71 7.37 15.09
C ALA A 184 -7.35 6.76 13.83
N THR A 185 -8.33 7.44 13.24
CA THR A 185 -8.98 7.04 11.99
C THR A 185 -8.03 7.05 10.79
N ASP A 186 -7.12 8.03 10.69
CA ASP A 186 -6.13 8.08 9.60
C ASP A 186 -5.11 6.93 9.74
N VAL A 187 -4.72 6.60 10.97
CA VAL A 187 -3.81 5.48 11.25
C VAL A 187 -4.48 4.15 10.88
N ILE A 188 -5.72 3.94 11.31
CA ILE A 188 -6.50 2.73 10.95
C ILE A 188 -6.65 2.64 9.44
N THR A 189 -7.04 3.73 8.77
CA THR A 189 -7.16 3.78 7.31
C THR A 189 -5.84 3.44 6.62
N GLY A 190 -4.72 3.95 7.15
CA GLY A 190 -3.38 3.59 6.69
C GLY A 190 -3.14 2.08 6.80
N PHE A 191 -3.34 1.49 7.98
CA PHE A 191 -3.19 0.04 8.18
C PHE A 191 -4.13 -0.80 7.31
N THR A 192 -5.37 -0.37 7.09
CA THR A 192 -6.29 -1.04 6.18
C THR A 192 -5.77 -1.02 4.75
N LYS A 193 -5.30 0.13 4.26
CA LYS A 193 -4.68 0.24 2.93
C LYS A 193 -3.43 -0.62 2.81
N PHE A 194 -2.59 -0.65 3.85
CA PHE A 194 -1.42 -1.52 3.90
C PHE A 194 -1.82 -2.98 3.80
N ARG A 195 -2.78 -3.42 4.62
CA ARG A 195 -3.31 -4.78 4.59
C ARG A 195 -3.82 -5.13 3.20
N ASP A 196 -4.66 -4.28 2.61
CA ASP A 196 -5.25 -4.53 1.30
C ASP A 196 -4.18 -4.56 0.21
N HIS A 197 -3.17 -3.68 0.29
CA HIS A 197 -2.01 -3.70 -0.60
C HIS A 197 -1.25 -5.01 -0.49
N TYR A 198 -0.90 -5.49 0.70
CA TYR A 198 -0.20 -6.78 0.87
C TYR A 198 -1.05 -7.99 0.51
N SER A 199 -2.37 -7.95 0.77
CA SER A 199 -3.28 -9.02 0.39
C SER A 199 -3.51 -9.11 -1.12
N SER A 200 -3.27 -8.02 -1.87
CA SER A 200 -3.39 -7.96 -3.33
C SER A 200 -2.05 -7.86 -4.06
N ALA A 201 -0.94 -7.74 -3.32
CA ALA A 201 0.39 -7.54 -3.87
C ALA A 201 0.80 -8.78 -4.65
N ARG A 202 1.03 -8.60 -5.95
CA ARG A 202 1.58 -9.64 -6.81
C ARG A 202 3.03 -9.90 -6.41
N TYR A 203 3.43 -11.16 -6.41
CA TYR A 203 4.85 -11.50 -6.23
C TYR A 203 5.72 -10.88 -7.32
N CYS A 204 5.15 -10.71 -8.51
CA CYS A 204 5.76 -9.97 -9.61
C CYS A 204 4.79 -8.88 -10.09
N ASP A 205 5.10 -7.63 -9.77
CA ASP A 205 4.37 -6.45 -10.24
C ASP A 205 5.31 -5.47 -10.94
N PHE A 206 5.08 -5.24 -12.23
CA PHE A 206 5.77 -4.23 -13.02
C PHE A 206 5.15 -2.83 -12.84
N GLU A 207 4.09 -2.68 -12.05
CA GLU A 207 3.46 -1.40 -11.76
C GLU A 207 3.33 -1.12 -10.23
N PRO A 208 3.58 0.10 -9.75
CA PRO A 208 4.12 1.28 -10.45
C PRO A 208 5.56 1.07 -10.95
N PRO A 209 6.04 1.84 -11.95
CA PRO A 209 7.32 1.62 -12.65
C PRO A 209 8.55 1.45 -11.74
N PHE A 210 8.46 1.99 -10.53
CA PHE A 210 9.54 2.00 -9.56
C PHE A 210 9.59 0.73 -8.71
N THR A 211 8.53 -0.08 -8.61
CA THR A 211 8.49 -1.25 -7.71
C THR A 211 9.60 -2.26 -7.99
N MET A 212 9.91 -2.47 -9.27
CA MET A 212 10.91 -3.44 -9.71
C MET A 212 12.29 -2.79 -9.86
N SER A 213 13.31 -3.44 -9.31
CA SER A 213 14.71 -3.06 -9.55
C SER A 213 15.10 -3.31 -11.01
N ASP A 214 16.11 -2.60 -11.50
CA ASP A 214 16.57 -2.75 -12.88
C ASP A 214 17.15 -4.15 -13.12
N ILE A 215 17.80 -4.72 -12.09
CA ILE A 215 18.35 -6.09 -12.08
C ILE A 215 17.22 -7.11 -12.19
N ASP A 216 16.17 -6.99 -11.38
CA ASP A 216 15.04 -7.92 -11.41
C ASP A 216 14.28 -7.82 -12.73
N CYS A 217 14.09 -6.60 -13.24
CA CYS A 217 13.49 -6.36 -14.55
C CYS A 217 14.27 -7.07 -15.65
N TYR A 218 15.60 -6.94 -15.65
CA TYR A 218 16.46 -7.61 -16.62
C TYR A 218 16.43 -9.14 -16.48
N ASN A 219 16.51 -9.65 -15.25
CA ASN A 219 16.46 -11.09 -15.00
C ASN A 219 15.15 -11.73 -15.47
N LEU A 220 14.03 -11.03 -15.26
CA LEU A 220 12.71 -11.51 -15.63
C LEU A 220 12.37 -11.31 -17.10
N THR A 221 12.79 -10.23 -17.74
CA THR A 221 12.36 -9.86 -19.10
C THR A 221 13.44 -10.04 -20.16
N GLY A 222 14.70 -10.05 -19.76
CA GLY A 222 15.88 -10.10 -20.65
C GLY A 222 16.26 -8.75 -21.28
N ILE A 223 15.58 -7.65 -20.94
CA ILE A 223 15.87 -6.30 -21.46
C ILE A 223 16.07 -5.31 -20.32
N SER A 224 16.79 -4.22 -20.59
CA SER A 224 16.95 -3.15 -19.59
C SER A 224 15.60 -2.51 -19.26
N LYS A 225 15.51 -1.94 -18.06
CA LYS A 225 14.28 -1.26 -17.61
C LYS A 225 13.89 -0.09 -18.52
N SER A 226 14.87 0.67 -19.03
CA SER A 226 14.61 1.73 -20.01
C SER A 226 13.92 1.19 -21.26
N ASN A 227 14.46 0.12 -21.85
CA ASN A 227 13.90 -0.48 -23.06
C ASN A 227 12.53 -1.12 -22.79
N PHE A 228 12.33 -1.65 -21.57
CA PHE A 228 11.04 -2.14 -21.13
C PHE A 228 10.00 -1.02 -21.02
N ASP A 229 10.40 0.15 -20.51
CA ASP A 229 9.55 1.33 -20.38
C ASP A 229 9.13 1.85 -21.76
N ASP A 230 10.09 1.96 -22.68
CA ASP A 230 9.85 2.37 -24.06
C ASP A 230 8.90 1.40 -24.77
N LEU A 231 9.16 0.10 -24.66
CA LEU A 231 8.31 -0.93 -25.24
C LEU A 231 6.89 -0.90 -24.66
N SER A 232 6.77 -0.74 -23.34
CA SER A 232 5.48 -0.64 -22.68
C SER A 232 4.73 0.62 -23.11
N GLY A 233 5.43 1.73 -23.34
CA GLY A 233 4.87 2.97 -23.88
C GLY A 233 4.35 2.82 -25.31
N LEU A 234 5.11 2.16 -26.18
CA LEU A 234 4.68 1.84 -27.55
C LEU A 234 3.42 0.98 -27.56
N LEU A 235 3.35 -0.03 -26.70
CA LEU A 235 2.18 -0.90 -26.57
C LEU A 235 1.01 -0.20 -25.89
N ALA A 236 1.23 0.81 -25.04
CA ALA A 236 0.16 1.58 -24.44
C ALA A 236 -0.63 2.42 -25.44
N ASN A 237 0.01 2.81 -26.55
CA ASN A 237 -0.63 3.52 -27.65
C ASN A 237 -1.39 2.60 -28.63
N SER A 238 -1.52 1.30 -28.31
CA SER A 238 -2.24 0.33 -29.13
C SER A 238 -3.68 0.08 -28.63
N ASP A 239 -4.43 -0.76 -29.35
CA ASP A 239 -5.79 -1.21 -28.97
C ASP A 239 -5.86 -2.00 -27.64
N MET A 240 -4.73 -2.20 -26.95
CA MET A 240 -4.71 -2.85 -25.64
C MET A 240 -5.30 -1.95 -24.57
N LYS A 241 -6.48 -2.33 -24.05
CA LYS A 241 -7.06 -1.66 -22.89
C LYS A 241 -6.49 -2.19 -21.58
N ASN A 242 -6.30 -1.30 -20.62
CA ASN A 242 -6.17 -1.68 -19.21
C ASN A 242 -7.48 -2.36 -18.77
N SER A 243 -7.38 -3.38 -17.92
CA SER A 243 -8.53 -4.00 -17.25
C SER A 243 -8.39 -3.84 -15.75
N SER A 244 -9.48 -4.07 -15.01
CA SER A 244 -9.50 -4.00 -13.54
C SER A 244 -8.40 -4.83 -12.88
N ASN A 245 -7.98 -5.91 -13.54
CA ASN A 245 -7.00 -6.87 -13.02
C ASN A 245 -5.71 -6.86 -13.85
N ARG A 246 -5.49 -5.90 -14.75
CA ARG A 246 -4.32 -5.95 -15.65
C ARG A 246 -3.99 -4.57 -16.21
N SER A 247 -2.78 -4.11 -15.93
CA SER A 247 -2.21 -3.02 -16.70
C SER A 247 -1.48 -3.52 -17.94
N ILE A 248 -1.35 -2.66 -18.95
CA ILE A 248 -0.54 -2.94 -20.14
C ILE A 248 0.90 -3.30 -19.75
N ARG A 249 1.49 -2.56 -18.81
CA ARG A 249 2.86 -2.78 -18.33
C ARG A 249 3.04 -4.16 -17.71
N ASN A 250 2.12 -4.61 -16.85
CA ASN A 250 2.13 -5.95 -16.30
C ASN A 250 1.92 -7.04 -17.37
N ALA A 251 1.12 -6.76 -18.40
CA ALA A 251 0.92 -7.68 -19.51
C ALA A 251 2.19 -7.84 -20.34
N THR A 252 2.88 -6.73 -20.64
CA THR A 252 4.18 -6.72 -21.31
C THR A 252 5.22 -7.50 -20.49
N GLY A 253 5.29 -7.23 -19.19
CA GLY A 253 6.17 -7.97 -18.26
C GLY A 253 5.89 -9.47 -18.28
N LEU A 254 4.62 -9.88 -18.14
CA LEU A 254 4.20 -11.27 -18.23
C LEU A 254 4.61 -11.93 -19.55
N PHE A 255 4.45 -11.23 -20.67
CA PHE A 255 4.82 -11.73 -21.99
C PHE A 255 6.33 -11.92 -22.12
N LEU A 256 7.12 -10.93 -21.73
CA LEU A 256 8.58 -11.01 -21.78
C LEU A 256 9.12 -12.09 -20.83
N THR A 257 8.56 -12.23 -19.63
CA THR A 257 8.91 -13.31 -18.71
C THR A 257 8.57 -14.68 -19.26
N LYS A 258 7.43 -14.82 -19.96
CA LYS A 258 7.07 -16.08 -20.62
C LYS A 258 8.10 -16.47 -21.69
N ILE A 259 8.48 -15.55 -22.56
CA ILE A 259 9.43 -15.85 -23.65
C ILE A 259 10.86 -16.04 -23.13
N ARG A 260 11.26 -15.32 -22.07
CA ARG A 260 12.60 -15.38 -21.50
C ARG A 260 12.83 -16.66 -20.69
N LEU A 261 11.88 -17.02 -19.83
CA LEU A 261 12.04 -18.10 -18.85
C LEU A 261 11.32 -19.40 -19.25
N GLY A 262 10.47 -19.40 -20.28
CA GLY A 262 9.76 -20.59 -20.73
C GLY A 262 8.76 -21.18 -19.73
N LEU A 263 8.36 -20.42 -18.71
CA LEU A 263 7.54 -20.91 -17.60
C LEU A 263 6.14 -21.36 -18.06
N SER A 264 5.57 -22.39 -17.43
CA SER A 264 4.21 -22.83 -17.73
C SER A 264 3.17 -21.76 -17.34
N ASN A 265 2.01 -21.75 -18.00
CA ASN A 265 0.96 -20.78 -17.67
C ASN A 265 0.43 -20.94 -16.23
N LYS A 266 0.54 -22.15 -15.65
CA LYS A 266 0.20 -22.42 -14.24
C LYS A 266 1.20 -21.81 -13.27
N VAL A 267 2.49 -21.79 -13.61
CA VAL A 267 3.50 -21.11 -12.78
C VAL A 267 3.31 -19.60 -12.87
N LEU A 268 3.04 -19.08 -14.07
CA LEU A 268 2.77 -17.67 -14.28
C LEU A 268 1.51 -17.18 -13.56
N THR A 269 0.47 -18.02 -13.43
CA THR A 269 -0.69 -17.65 -12.60
C THR A 269 -0.32 -17.41 -11.15
N THR A 270 0.60 -18.21 -10.59
CA THR A 270 1.05 -18.04 -9.21
C THR A 270 1.89 -16.78 -9.04
N ILE A 271 2.88 -16.58 -9.92
CA ILE A 271 3.82 -15.45 -9.83
C ILE A 271 3.12 -14.10 -10.02
N PHE A 272 2.23 -14.01 -11.01
CA PHE A 272 1.51 -12.77 -11.36
C PHE A 272 0.10 -12.69 -10.75
N GLN A 273 -0.28 -13.66 -9.92
CA GLN A 273 -1.60 -13.78 -9.28
C GLN A 273 -2.78 -13.59 -10.25
N PHE A 274 -2.72 -14.26 -11.41
CA PHE A 274 -3.87 -14.35 -12.31
C PHE A 274 -4.86 -15.38 -11.81
N SER A 275 -6.15 -15.11 -12.01
CA SER A 275 -7.22 -16.01 -11.56
C SER A 275 -7.18 -17.41 -12.19
N ASN A 276 -6.67 -17.56 -13.41
CA ASN A 276 -6.48 -18.86 -14.07
C ASN A 276 -5.54 -18.80 -15.27
N ALA A 277 -5.07 -19.98 -15.71
CA ALA A 277 -4.13 -20.11 -16.83
C ALA A 277 -4.71 -19.65 -18.18
N LYS A 278 -6.04 -19.66 -18.33
CA LYS A 278 -6.72 -19.14 -19.53
C LYS A 278 -6.64 -17.62 -19.60
N ALA A 279 -6.72 -16.92 -18.47
CA ALA A 279 -6.53 -15.48 -18.38
C ALA A 279 -5.09 -15.07 -18.75
N VAL A 280 -4.09 -15.85 -18.31
CA VAL A 280 -2.69 -15.70 -18.75
C VAL A 280 -2.59 -15.88 -20.27
N SER A 281 -3.12 -16.98 -20.82
CA SER A 281 -3.07 -17.24 -22.27
C SER A 281 -3.69 -16.12 -23.11
N ARG A 282 -4.89 -15.64 -22.72
CA ARG A 282 -5.54 -14.50 -23.39
C ARG A 282 -4.72 -13.23 -23.32
N THR A 283 -4.06 -12.99 -22.17
CA THR A 283 -3.18 -11.83 -22.00
C THR A 283 -1.97 -11.92 -22.92
N LEU A 284 -1.29 -13.07 -22.96
CA LEU A 284 -0.15 -13.31 -23.84
C LEU A 284 -0.54 -13.13 -25.32
N ALA A 285 -1.71 -13.65 -25.73
CA ALA A 285 -2.21 -13.49 -27.09
C ALA A 285 -2.50 -12.03 -27.44
N SER A 286 -3.07 -11.26 -26.50
CA SER A 286 -3.35 -9.83 -26.67
C SER A 286 -2.05 -9.02 -26.81
N VAL A 287 -1.04 -9.27 -25.97
CA VAL A 287 0.27 -8.61 -26.08
C VAL A 287 0.92 -8.96 -27.41
N ARG A 288 0.94 -10.25 -27.78
CA ARG A 288 1.51 -10.72 -29.05
C ARG A 288 0.86 -10.02 -30.25
N GLN A 289 -0.46 -9.88 -30.25
CA GLN A 289 -1.16 -9.21 -31.34
C GLN A 289 -0.77 -7.73 -31.44
N ALA A 290 -0.71 -7.04 -30.31
CA ALA A 290 -0.28 -5.63 -30.28
C ALA A 290 1.18 -5.45 -30.70
N MET A 291 2.06 -6.38 -30.33
CA MET A 291 3.44 -6.39 -30.82
C MET A 291 3.48 -6.58 -32.34
N LEU A 292 2.72 -7.53 -32.88
CA LEU A 292 2.68 -7.81 -34.32
C LEU A 292 2.10 -6.65 -35.14
N SER A 293 1.14 -5.89 -34.61
CA SER A 293 0.56 -4.76 -35.32
C SER A 293 1.38 -3.48 -35.23
N ASN A 294 1.97 -3.18 -34.06
CA ASN A 294 2.53 -1.84 -33.80
C ASN A 294 4.04 -1.83 -33.57
N PHE A 295 4.63 -2.94 -33.11
CA PHE A 295 6.05 -3.00 -32.81
C PHE A 295 6.83 -3.66 -33.94
N VAL A 296 6.43 -4.86 -34.35
CA VAL A 296 7.17 -5.64 -35.35
C VAL A 296 7.32 -4.89 -36.67
N PRO A 297 6.27 -4.30 -37.28
CA PRO A 297 6.43 -3.65 -38.59
C PRO A 297 7.41 -2.47 -38.55
N CYS A 298 7.48 -1.77 -37.42
CA CYS A 298 8.27 -0.55 -37.25
C CYS A 298 9.67 -0.78 -36.69
N TYR A 299 9.94 -1.93 -36.05
CA TYR A 299 11.19 -2.15 -35.32
C TYR A 299 11.84 -3.54 -35.50
N LEU A 300 11.16 -4.52 -36.10
CA LEU A 300 11.70 -5.88 -36.28
C LEU A 300 11.43 -6.52 -37.66
N GLY A 301 10.45 -6.03 -38.41
CA GLY A 301 10.01 -6.59 -39.70
C GLY A 301 10.79 -6.02 -40.87
N PHE A 302 10.78 -6.65 -42.04
CA PHE A 302 11.61 -6.22 -43.19
C PHE A 302 11.40 -4.76 -43.64
N ASN A 303 10.30 -4.11 -43.22
CA ASN A 303 9.99 -2.72 -43.54
C ASN A 303 10.66 -1.71 -42.60
N HIS A 304 11.24 -2.14 -41.47
CA HIS A 304 11.84 -1.22 -40.49
C HIS A 304 13.26 -0.76 -40.84
N ILE A 305 13.94 -1.48 -41.74
CA ILE A 305 15.30 -1.18 -42.14
C ILE A 305 15.40 -1.24 -43.67
N SER A 306 16.02 -0.24 -44.27
CA SER A 306 16.23 -0.23 -45.72
C SER A 306 17.25 -1.31 -46.10
N ARG A 307 17.19 -1.79 -47.34
CA ARG A 307 18.18 -2.76 -47.85
C ARG A 307 19.58 -2.17 -47.79
N GLU A 308 19.71 -0.88 -48.08
CA GLU A 308 20.94 -0.13 -48.04
C GLU A 308 21.51 -0.08 -46.61
N ASP A 309 20.68 0.21 -45.60
CA ASP A 309 21.10 0.22 -44.20
C ASP A 309 21.56 -1.16 -43.72
N VAL A 310 20.91 -2.25 -44.18
CA VAL A 310 21.38 -3.62 -43.89
C VAL A 310 22.77 -3.86 -44.48
N ILE A 311 23.00 -3.46 -45.72
CA ILE A 311 24.28 -3.66 -46.41
C ILE A 311 25.39 -2.86 -45.74
N TYR A 312 25.12 -1.61 -45.36
CA TYR A 312 26.14 -0.72 -44.79
C TYR A 312 26.39 -0.95 -43.29
N ASN A 313 25.35 -1.17 -42.48
CA ASN A 313 25.46 -1.16 -41.02
C ASN A 313 25.38 -2.56 -40.37
N HIS A 314 24.83 -3.56 -41.07
CA HIS A 314 24.52 -4.87 -40.47
C HIS A 314 25.03 -6.09 -41.26
N SER A 315 25.77 -5.88 -42.36
CA SER A 315 26.33 -6.97 -43.15
C SER A 315 27.85 -7.04 -43.01
N SER A 316 28.41 -8.24 -43.16
CA SER A 316 29.85 -8.44 -42.99
C SER A 316 30.62 -7.74 -44.12
N PRO A 317 31.89 -7.34 -43.90
CA PRO A 317 32.71 -6.71 -44.94
C PRO A 317 32.86 -7.57 -46.22
N LEU A 318 32.67 -8.89 -46.12
CA LEU A 318 32.61 -9.79 -47.27
C LEU A 318 31.28 -9.66 -48.01
N ALA A 319 30.15 -9.70 -47.30
CA ALA A 319 28.82 -9.54 -47.88
C ALA A 319 28.66 -8.17 -48.55
N THR A 320 29.10 -7.08 -47.89
CA THR A 320 29.09 -5.72 -48.45
C THR A 320 29.84 -5.66 -49.78
N ARG A 321 31.05 -6.26 -49.85
CA ARG A 321 31.85 -6.30 -51.08
C ARG A 321 31.19 -7.11 -52.21
N LEU A 322 30.51 -8.20 -51.87
CA LEU A 322 29.78 -9.01 -52.87
C LEU A 322 28.55 -8.28 -53.41
N TYR A 323 27.79 -7.59 -52.55
CA TYR A 323 26.64 -6.79 -52.98
C TYR A 323 27.05 -5.60 -53.85
N LEU A 324 28.15 -4.92 -53.51
CA LEU A 324 28.67 -3.81 -54.31
C LEU A 324 29.29 -4.27 -55.65
N LYS A 325 29.98 -5.42 -55.68
CA LYS A 325 30.53 -5.97 -56.94
C LYS A 325 29.44 -6.38 -57.93
N ASN A 326 28.34 -6.97 -57.46
CA ASN A 326 27.25 -7.38 -58.34
C ASN A 326 26.47 -6.20 -58.94
N GLN A 327 26.47 -5.02 -58.31
CA GLN A 327 25.88 -3.83 -58.91
C GLN A 327 26.73 -3.27 -60.06
N ILE A 328 28.05 -3.44 -60.04
CA ILE A 328 28.93 -2.95 -61.11
C ILE A 328 28.81 -3.80 -62.40
N GLN A 329 28.47 -5.10 -62.27
CA GLN A 329 28.31 -5.99 -63.42
C GLN A 329 26.97 -5.85 -64.17
N LEU A 330 25.99 -5.13 -63.63
CA LEU A 330 24.69 -4.89 -64.28
C LEU A 330 24.65 -3.60 -65.12
N TYR A 331 25.71 -2.80 -65.08
CA TYR A 331 25.84 -1.53 -65.82
C TYR A 331 27.00 -1.54 -66.84
N LEU A 332 27.55 -2.71 -67.16
CA LEU A 332 28.52 -2.96 -68.23
C LEU A 332 27.97 -4.03 -69.17
#